data_AF-A0A917YEU9-F1
#
_entry.id   AF-A0A917YEU9-F1
#
_cell.length_a   1.000
_cell.length_b   1.000
_cell.length_c   1.000
_cell.angle_alpha   90.00
_cell.angle_beta   90.00
_cell.angle_gamma   90.00
#
_symmetry.space_group_name_H-M   'P 1'
#
loop_
_entity.id
_entity.type
_entity.pdbx_description
1 polymer ?
#
loop_
_entity_poly.entity_id
_entity_poly.type
_entity_poly.pdbx_seq_one_letter_code
_entity_poly.pdbx_strand_id
1 'polypeptide(L)'
;MATAWSSWSWDWRRLDCLAGCGELVKRARGSWVEIGGTRSGSWLIGTRVDVGRMFSDPLPPPNDEPLYMLGAAHRACLGTAVQLLRAGRAQLADILTTMDIDTSLEGQAHTNWMAPPPGRCPFCQDPHAQPTDEDIYPKWLVREMERHGVRSSDPHRRRINWPTTPVCQHCNNTWMSTLENDVKDILVPMFFHVRSLDEHTQGRLALWAAKMAILFDAIGSNIVPHGAGQGLEIFRQPHHGMRVWIAAYHDVNPLTVVSRPIYMPGNDSSDGFLGLCVTFSVVKVAFQVLIPFHEGDLAPLEDFHGSAVPIWPPVNPILDWPPRYRFDATSIQALAARINDNRENLTIEVDLDAAQRVRQAPPESGSTSESQRTE
;
A
#
# COMPACT_ATOMS: atom_id res chain seq x y z
N MET A 1 -21.98 -16.35 7.11
CA MET A 1 -21.00 -15.87 6.12
C MET A 1 -20.19 -17.07 5.69
N ALA A 2 -20.29 -17.50 4.44
CA ALA A 2 -19.43 -18.57 3.96
C ALA A 2 -17.98 -18.06 3.95
N THR A 3 -17.09 -18.71 4.68
CA THR A 3 -15.65 -18.45 4.59
C THR A 3 -15.06 -19.48 3.63
N ALA A 4 -15.11 -19.17 2.34
CA ALA A 4 -14.41 -19.96 1.33
C ALA A 4 -12.91 -19.65 1.43
N TRP A 5 -12.18 -20.39 2.25
CA TRP A 5 -10.72 -20.41 2.18
C TRP A 5 -10.34 -21.19 0.93
N SER A 6 -10.13 -20.47 -0.16
CA SER A 6 -9.83 -21.06 -1.46
C SER A 6 -8.40 -21.60 -1.49
N SER A 7 -8.23 -22.91 -1.47
CA SER A 7 -7.04 -23.57 -2.03
C SER A 7 -7.00 -23.50 -3.57
N TRP A 8 -8.00 -22.85 -4.18
CA TRP A 8 -8.21 -22.67 -5.62
C TRP A 8 -7.29 -21.59 -6.22
N SER A 9 -5.97 -21.67 -6.03
CA SER A 9 -5.09 -20.70 -6.70
C SER A 9 -5.00 -21.05 -8.19
N TRP A 10 -5.87 -20.46 -9.00
CA TRP A 10 -5.73 -20.46 -10.45
C TRP A 10 -4.43 -19.71 -10.78
N ASP A 11 -3.44 -20.38 -11.38
CA ASP A 11 -2.12 -19.79 -11.67
C ASP A 11 -2.19 -18.93 -12.94
N TRP A 12 -2.84 -17.77 -12.81
CA TRP A 12 -2.87 -16.75 -13.85
C TRP A 12 -2.11 -15.50 -13.41
N ARG A 13 -1.41 -14.91 -14.37
CA ARG A 13 -0.72 -13.61 -14.20
C ARG A 13 -1.47 -12.47 -14.90
N ARG A 14 -2.07 -12.78 -16.06
CA ARG A 14 -2.81 -11.87 -16.91
C ARG A 14 -4.00 -12.59 -17.52
N LEU A 15 -5.16 -11.94 -17.56
CA LEU A 15 -6.38 -12.41 -18.21
C LEU A 15 -7.09 -11.23 -18.85
N ASP A 16 -7.85 -11.49 -19.91
CA ASP A 16 -8.83 -10.52 -20.39
C ASP A 16 -9.87 -10.27 -19.30
N CYS A 17 -10.29 -9.01 -19.14
CA CYS A 17 -11.35 -8.69 -18.22
C CYS A 17 -12.66 -9.32 -18.69
N LEU A 18 -13.33 -10.10 -17.83
CA LEU A 18 -14.66 -10.67 -18.13
C LEU A 18 -15.72 -9.65 -18.53
N ALA A 19 -15.54 -8.37 -18.17
CA ALA A 19 -16.42 -7.29 -18.60
C ALA A 19 -16.18 -6.82 -20.05
N GLY A 20 -15.14 -7.32 -20.73
CA GLY A 20 -14.78 -6.92 -22.08
C GLY A 20 -14.33 -5.47 -22.20
N CYS A 21 -13.71 -4.89 -21.15
CA CYS A 21 -13.29 -3.48 -21.15
C CYS A 21 -12.10 -3.16 -22.06
N GLY A 22 -11.54 -4.16 -22.76
CA GLY A 22 -10.38 -4.02 -23.64
C GLY A 22 -9.02 -4.06 -22.92
N GLU A 23 -9.02 -4.09 -21.58
CA GLU A 23 -7.80 -4.11 -20.77
C GLU A 23 -7.56 -5.48 -20.12
N LEU A 24 -6.27 -5.81 -19.96
CA LEU A 24 -5.85 -7.01 -19.24
C LEU A 24 -5.93 -6.78 -17.73
N VAL A 25 -6.57 -7.72 -17.03
CA VAL A 25 -6.46 -7.84 -15.58
C VAL A 25 -5.06 -8.34 -15.25
N LYS A 26 -4.30 -7.54 -14.48
CA LYS A 26 -2.93 -7.89 -14.06
C LYS A 26 -2.91 -8.15 -12.56
N ARG A 27 -2.77 -9.42 -12.18
CA ARG A 27 -2.89 -9.90 -10.79
C ARG A 27 -2.04 -9.11 -9.79
N ALA A 28 -0.84 -8.71 -10.21
CA ALA A 28 0.15 -8.04 -9.35
C ALA A 28 0.07 -6.51 -9.33
N ARG A 29 -0.74 -5.86 -10.19
CA ARG A 29 -0.74 -4.38 -10.32
C ARG A 29 -2.08 -3.71 -10.02
N GLY A 30 -3.19 -4.31 -10.44
CA GLY A 30 -4.53 -3.72 -10.30
C GLY A 30 -5.36 -4.40 -9.22
N SER A 31 -6.45 -3.75 -8.83
CA SER A 31 -7.50 -4.42 -8.07
C SER A 31 -8.38 -5.27 -8.98
N TRP A 32 -8.63 -6.49 -8.57
CA TRP A 32 -9.36 -7.48 -9.36
C TRP A 32 -10.19 -8.39 -8.47
N VAL A 33 -11.16 -9.03 -9.09
CA VAL A 33 -12.04 -10.04 -8.49
C VAL A 33 -11.96 -11.31 -9.32
N GLU A 34 -11.92 -12.46 -8.66
CA GLU A 34 -12.11 -13.76 -9.28
C GLU A 34 -13.59 -14.10 -9.25
N ILE A 35 -14.14 -14.55 -10.38
CA ILE A 35 -15.55 -14.86 -10.53
C ILE A 35 -15.69 -16.34 -10.83
N GLY A 36 -16.43 -17.02 -9.97
CA GLY A 36 -16.85 -18.40 -10.10
C GLY A 36 -18.34 -18.53 -10.32
N GLY A 37 -18.79 -19.73 -10.69
CA GLY A 37 -20.20 -20.05 -10.76
C GLY A 37 -20.52 -21.08 -11.82
N THR A 38 -21.79 -21.11 -12.22
CA THR A 38 -22.25 -21.98 -13.29
C THR A 38 -21.87 -21.43 -14.66
N ARG A 39 -21.70 -22.32 -15.66
CA ARG A 39 -21.35 -21.89 -17.02
C ARG A 39 -22.49 -21.10 -17.67
N SER A 40 -23.73 -21.41 -17.30
CA SER A 40 -24.92 -20.67 -17.74
C SER A 40 -25.05 -19.27 -17.13
N GLY A 41 -24.29 -18.95 -16.07
CA GLY A 41 -24.44 -17.72 -15.29
C GLY A 41 -25.71 -17.69 -14.42
N SER A 42 -26.40 -18.83 -14.26
CA SER A 42 -27.57 -19.01 -13.38
C SER A 42 -27.23 -18.78 -11.91
N TRP A 43 -25.98 -19.02 -11.52
CA TRP A 43 -25.47 -18.83 -10.17
C TRP A 43 -24.02 -18.34 -10.22
N LEU A 44 -23.69 -17.28 -9.46
CA LEU A 44 -22.37 -16.66 -9.46
C LEU A 44 -21.84 -16.40 -8.04
N ILE A 45 -20.52 -16.44 -7.90
CA ILE A 45 -19.76 -16.04 -6.72
C ILE A 45 -18.53 -15.23 -7.13
N GLY A 46 -18.17 -14.23 -6.33
CA GLY A 46 -17.00 -13.40 -6.52
C GLY A 46 -16.17 -13.35 -5.25
N THR A 47 -14.88 -13.68 -5.33
CA THR A 47 -13.94 -13.52 -4.22
C THR A 47 -13.20 -12.20 -4.32
N ARG A 48 -12.59 -11.78 -3.20
CA ARG A 48 -11.81 -10.52 -3.13
C ARG A 48 -12.65 -9.29 -3.50
N VAL A 49 -13.95 -9.38 -3.23
CA VAL A 49 -14.93 -8.29 -3.43
C VAL A 49 -14.88 -7.33 -2.25
N ASP A 50 -14.41 -7.72 -1.09
CA ASP A 50 -14.01 -6.80 -0.03
C ASP A 50 -13.07 -7.57 0.92
N VAL A 51 -12.54 -6.87 1.91
CA VAL A 51 -11.86 -7.51 3.05
C VAL A 51 -12.85 -8.43 3.77
N GLY A 52 -12.54 -9.73 3.80
CA GLY A 52 -13.41 -10.74 4.39
C GLY A 52 -14.82 -10.84 3.77
N ARG A 53 -15.10 -10.20 2.62
CA ARG A 53 -16.39 -10.32 1.93
C ARG A 53 -16.23 -10.90 0.55
N MET A 54 -17.23 -11.71 0.21
CA MET A 54 -17.49 -12.22 -1.13
C MET A 54 -18.82 -11.68 -1.62
N PHE A 55 -18.97 -11.61 -2.94
CA PHE A 55 -20.28 -11.55 -3.58
C PHE A 55 -20.73 -12.99 -3.82
N SER A 56 -21.99 -13.34 -3.52
CA SER A 56 -22.54 -14.60 -3.96
C SER A 56 -24.03 -14.45 -4.23
N ASP A 57 -24.53 -15.24 -5.18
CA ASP A 57 -25.94 -15.58 -5.24
C ASP A 57 -26.36 -16.36 -3.98
N PRO A 58 -27.68 -16.51 -3.73
CA PRO A 58 -28.17 -17.27 -2.59
C PRO A 58 -27.56 -18.67 -2.53
N LEU A 59 -27.19 -19.09 -1.32
CA LEU A 59 -26.68 -20.43 -1.03
C LEU A 59 -27.83 -21.38 -0.65
N PRO A 60 -27.70 -22.69 -0.91
CA PRO A 60 -26.58 -23.35 -1.57
C PRO A 60 -26.58 -23.13 -3.11
N PRO A 61 -25.45 -23.36 -3.80
CA PRO A 61 -25.42 -23.39 -5.26
C PRO A 61 -26.36 -24.48 -5.81
N PRO A 62 -26.79 -24.37 -7.08
CA PRO A 62 -27.59 -25.42 -7.74
C PRO A 62 -26.84 -26.76 -7.75
N ASN A 63 -27.55 -27.85 -7.45
CA ASN A 63 -26.99 -29.21 -7.40
C ASN A 63 -26.89 -29.86 -8.79
N ASP A 64 -27.58 -29.30 -9.78
CA ASP A 64 -27.76 -29.84 -11.12
C ASP A 64 -26.76 -29.29 -12.14
N GLU A 65 -25.97 -28.28 -11.78
CA GLU A 65 -24.96 -27.69 -12.67
C GLU A 65 -23.59 -27.65 -11.98
N PRO A 66 -22.51 -28.14 -12.64
CA PRO A 66 -21.16 -28.03 -12.11
C PRO A 66 -20.72 -26.57 -12.00
N LEU A 67 -19.92 -26.29 -10.98
CA LEU A 67 -19.35 -24.97 -10.74
C LEU A 67 -17.95 -24.87 -11.34
N TYR A 68 -17.63 -23.70 -11.86
CA TYR A 68 -16.37 -23.41 -12.56
C TYR A 68 -15.77 -22.08 -12.14
N MET A 69 -14.44 -21.98 -12.29
CA MET A 69 -13.74 -20.71 -12.31
C MET A 69 -13.97 -20.06 -13.67
N LEU A 70 -14.81 -19.02 -13.71
CA LEU A 70 -15.24 -18.39 -14.96
C LEU A 70 -14.20 -17.39 -15.46
N GLY A 71 -13.44 -16.77 -14.56
CA GLY A 71 -12.32 -15.89 -14.91
C GLY A 71 -12.12 -14.77 -13.89
N ALA A 72 -11.56 -13.65 -14.35
CA ALA A 72 -11.31 -12.48 -13.52
C ALA A 72 -11.83 -11.18 -14.17
N ALA A 73 -12.15 -10.20 -13.34
CA ALA A 73 -12.46 -8.85 -13.78
C ALA A 73 -11.67 -7.83 -12.99
N HIS A 74 -11.44 -6.63 -13.55
CA HIS A 74 -11.08 -5.50 -12.70
C HIS A 74 -12.21 -5.29 -11.69
N ARG A 75 -11.85 -4.89 -10.47
CA ARG A 75 -12.85 -4.69 -9.41
C ARG A 75 -13.96 -3.71 -9.83
N ALA A 76 -13.59 -2.61 -10.47
CA ALA A 76 -14.53 -1.62 -10.99
C ALA A 76 -15.48 -2.19 -12.07
N CYS A 77 -15.10 -3.29 -12.70
CA CYS A 77 -15.85 -3.95 -13.76
C CYS A 77 -16.74 -5.11 -13.27
N LEU A 78 -16.77 -5.40 -11.96
CA LEU A 78 -17.53 -6.53 -11.40
C LEU A 78 -19.01 -6.52 -11.82
N GLY A 79 -19.68 -5.36 -11.72
CA GLY A 79 -21.10 -5.24 -12.07
C GLY A 79 -21.37 -5.60 -13.55
N THR A 80 -20.56 -5.07 -14.47
CA THR A 80 -20.66 -5.37 -15.91
C THR A 80 -20.34 -6.82 -16.19
N ALA A 81 -19.30 -7.39 -15.57
CA ALA A 81 -18.94 -8.80 -15.74
C ALA A 81 -20.09 -9.72 -15.31
N VAL A 82 -20.72 -9.46 -14.15
CA VAL A 82 -21.89 -10.21 -13.68
C VAL A 82 -23.06 -10.13 -14.68
N GLN A 83 -23.35 -8.95 -15.22
CA GLN A 83 -24.40 -8.78 -16.22
C GLN A 83 -24.13 -9.57 -17.52
N LEU A 84 -22.88 -9.56 -18.00
CA LEU A 84 -22.51 -10.31 -19.21
C LEU A 84 -22.56 -11.83 -18.98
N LEU A 85 -22.10 -12.30 -17.82
CA LEU A 85 -22.19 -13.71 -17.44
C LEU A 85 -23.64 -14.19 -17.39
N ARG A 86 -24.53 -13.47 -16.71
CA ARG A 86 -25.96 -13.81 -16.64
C ARG A 86 -26.65 -13.79 -18.00
N ALA A 87 -26.20 -12.94 -18.92
CA ALA A 87 -26.74 -12.88 -20.27
C ALA A 87 -26.15 -13.93 -21.22
N GLY A 88 -25.22 -14.78 -20.77
CA GLY A 88 -24.49 -15.71 -21.64
C GLY A 88 -23.63 -15.01 -22.71
N ARG A 89 -23.24 -13.75 -22.47
CA ARG A 89 -22.48 -12.91 -23.41
C ARG A 89 -21.01 -12.74 -23.02
N ALA A 90 -20.60 -13.18 -21.84
CA ALA A 90 -19.20 -13.17 -21.44
C ALA A 90 -18.42 -14.21 -22.26
N GLN A 91 -17.22 -13.84 -22.70
CA GLN A 91 -16.31 -14.78 -23.35
C GLN A 91 -15.59 -15.61 -22.29
N LEU A 92 -15.90 -16.90 -22.25
CA LEU A 92 -15.28 -17.86 -21.33
C LEU A 92 -14.23 -18.70 -22.06
N ALA A 93 -13.23 -19.18 -21.33
CA ALA A 93 -12.29 -20.16 -21.87
C ALA A 93 -13.02 -21.45 -22.25
N ASP A 94 -12.53 -22.13 -23.30
CA ASP A 94 -13.14 -23.39 -23.76
C ASP A 94 -13.14 -24.44 -22.66
N ILE A 95 -12.01 -24.55 -21.96
CA ILE A 95 -11.79 -25.45 -20.82
C ILE A 95 -11.79 -24.62 -19.54
N LEU A 96 -12.75 -24.89 -18.67
CA LEU A 96 -12.88 -24.24 -17.37
C LEU A 96 -12.43 -25.19 -16.26
N THR A 97 -11.76 -24.65 -15.25
CA THR A 97 -11.40 -25.40 -14.04
C THR A 97 -12.63 -25.52 -13.15
N THR A 98 -12.97 -26.75 -12.76
CA THR A 98 -14.05 -27.02 -11.80
C THR A 98 -13.71 -26.44 -10.43
N MET A 99 -14.72 -25.98 -9.71
CA MET A 99 -14.58 -25.52 -8.32
C MET A 99 -15.56 -26.24 -7.41
N ASP A 100 -15.16 -26.42 -6.15
CA ASP A 100 -16.05 -26.85 -5.09
C ASP A 100 -16.23 -25.72 -4.09
N ILE A 101 -17.44 -25.62 -3.54
CA ILE A 101 -17.76 -24.64 -2.51
C ILE A 101 -18.07 -25.40 -1.23
N ASP A 102 -17.21 -25.19 -0.25
CA ASP A 102 -17.50 -25.65 1.10
C ASP A 102 -18.55 -24.73 1.74
N THR A 103 -19.77 -25.25 1.87
CA THR A 103 -20.87 -24.56 2.54
C THR A 103 -20.91 -24.83 4.05
N SER A 104 -19.97 -25.62 4.60
CA SER A 104 -19.91 -25.88 6.03
C SER A 104 -19.52 -24.59 6.77
N LEU A 105 -20.52 -23.98 7.40
CA LEU A 105 -20.42 -22.69 8.10
C LEU A 105 -19.90 -22.84 9.54
N GLU A 106 -19.05 -23.84 9.82
CA GLU A 106 -18.59 -24.09 11.20
C GLU A 106 -17.45 -23.17 11.66
N GLY A 107 -17.03 -22.20 10.83
CA GLY A 107 -16.05 -21.18 11.20
C GLY A 107 -16.68 -19.90 11.75
N GLN A 108 -16.25 -19.47 12.94
CA GLN A 108 -16.44 -18.06 13.34
C GLN A 108 -15.77 -17.16 12.30
N ALA A 109 -16.53 -16.22 11.73
CA ALA A 109 -15.95 -15.17 10.92
C ALA A 109 -14.85 -14.48 11.73
N HIS A 110 -13.63 -14.41 11.20
CA HIS A 110 -12.56 -13.67 11.86
C HIS A 110 -13.04 -12.24 12.10
N THR A 111 -12.91 -11.78 13.35
CA THR A 111 -13.22 -10.41 13.68
C THR A 111 -12.12 -9.53 13.07
N ASN A 112 -12.45 -8.88 11.94
CA ASN A 112 -11.54 -8.00 11.18
C ASN A 112 -10.90 -6.86 12.00
N TRP A 113 -11.36 -6.67 13.24
CA TRP A 113 -10.91 -5.64 14.20
C TRP A 113 -9.73 -6.07 15.07
N MET A 114 -9.37 -7.36 15.13
CA MET A 114 -8.20 -7.83 15.89
C MET A 114 -6.94 -7.73 15.05
N ALA A 115 -5.75 -7.69 15.67
CA ALA A 115 -4.47 -7.75 14.99
C ALA A 115 -4.08 -9.20 14.59
N PRO A 116 -3.31 -9.41 13.50
CA PRO A 116 -2.95 -10.75 13.04
C PRO A 116 -2.17 -11.49 14.13
N PRO A 117 -2.42 -12.81 14.31
CA PRO A 117 -1.57 -13.62 15.17
C PRO A 117 -0.09 -13.45 14.78
N PRO A 118 0.83 -13.36 15.75
CA PRO A 118 2.25 -13.25 15.48
C PRO A 118 2.74 -14.33 14.52
N GLY A 119 3.68 -13.96 13.64
CA GLY A 119 4.25 -14.90 12.68
C GLY A 119 3.33 -15.28 11.52
N ARG A 120 2.24 -14.54 11.27
CA ARG A 120 1.44 -14.62 10.03
C ARG A 120 1.79 -13.49 9.07
N CYS A 121 1.54 -13.72 7.77
CA CYS A 121 1.65 -12.66 6.76
C CYS A 121 0.65 -11.54 7.06
N PRO A 122 1.07 -10.28 7.27
CA PRO A 122 0.17 -9.20 7.64
C PRO A 122 -0.79 -8.79 6.50
N PHE A 123 -0.54 -9.25 5.26
CA PHE A 123 -1.31 -8.88 4.08
C PHE A 123 -2.38 -9.92 3.71
N CYS A 124 -1.99 -11.13 3.30
CA CYS A 124 -2.99 -12.14 2.91
C CYS A 124 -3.66 -12.82 4.12
N GLN A 125 -2.92 -12.92 5.24
CA GLN A 125 -3.32 -13.58 6.49
C GLN A 125 -3.86 -15.01 6.32
N ASP A 126 -3.53 -15.63 5.20
CA ASP A 126 -3.81 -17.03 4.91
C ASP A 126 -3.20 -17.91 6.01
N PRO A 127 -4.00 -18.68 6.77
CA PRO A 127 -3.52 -19.53 7.85
C PRO A 127 -2.61 -20.66 7.35
N HIS A 128 -2.64 -20.99 6.05
CA HIS A 128 -1.82 -22.01 5.44
C HIS A 128 -0.57 -21.45 4.75
N ALA A 129 -0.51 -20.14 4.53
CA ALA A 129 0.67 -19.51 3.95
C ALA A 129 1.82 -19.52 4.96
N GLN A 130 2.96 -20.09 4.57
CA GLN A 130 4.17 -20.08 5.39
C GLN A 130 4.92 -18.75 5.18
N PRO A 131 5.04 -17.90 6.21
CA PRO A 131 5.78 -16.65 6.09
C PRO A 131 7.28 -16.91 6.07
N THR A 132 8.00 -16.08 5.32
CA THR A 132 9.45 -15.98 5.34
C THR A 132 9.86 -14.73 6.10
N ASP A 133 11.10 -14.70 6.58
CA ASP A 133 11.72 -13.49 7.13
C ASP A 133 12.09 -12.54 5.98
N GLU A 134 11.19 -11.62 5.64
CA GLU A 134 11.40 -10.68 4.54
C GLU A 134 12.02 -9.38 5.05
N ASP A 135 13.04 -8.86 4.35
CA ASP A 135 13.62 -7.55 4.66
C ASP A 135 12.54 -6.45 4.55
N ILE A 136 12.34 -5.63 5.58
CA ILE A 136 11.39 -4.52 5.52
C ILE A 136 11.79 -3.52 4.43
N TYR A 137 13.09 -3.24 4.33
CA TYR A 137 13.64 -2.34 3.33
C TYR A 137 14.02 -3.12 2.07
N PRO A 138 13.50 -2.75 0.89
CA PRO A 138 13.82 -3.47 -0.32
C PRO A 138 15.31 -3.33 -0.67
N LYS A 139 15.87 -4.37 -1.28
CA LYS A 139 17.31 -4.44 -1.61
C LYS A 139 17.82 -3.27 -2.44
N TRP A 140 16.97 -2.69 -3.31
CA TRP A 140 17.38 -1.53 -4.09
C TRP A 140 17.56 -0.30 -3.21
N LEU A 141 16.73 -0.13 -2.18
CA LEU A 141 16.81 1.01 -1.28
C LEU A 141 18.05 0.92 -0.39
N VAL A 142 18.34 -0.28 0.11
CA VAL A 142 19.60 -0.56 0.83
C VAL A 142 20.81 -0.13 0.02
N ARG A 143 20.86 -0.48 -1.27
CA ARG A 143 21.97 -0.07 -2.16
C ARG A 143 22.04 1.44 -2.36
N GLU A 144 20.91 2.13 -2.50
CA GLU A 144 20.94 3.59 -2.61
C GLU A 144 21.44 4.23 -1.31
N MET A 145 21.02 3.73 -0.15
CA MET A 145 21.53 4.22 1.14
C MET A 145 23.04 4.02 1.27
N GLU A 146 23.56 2.83 0.92
CA GLU A 146 25.00 2.55 0.91
C GLU A 146 25.77 3.53 0.00
N ARG A 147 25.23 3.85 -1.18
CA ARG A 147 25.81 4.86 -2.08
C ARG A 147 25.85 6.25 -1.48
N HIS A 148 24.91 6.58 -0.59
CA HIS A 148 24.88 7.85 0.15
C HIS A 148 25.69 7.84 1.44
N GLY A 149 26.55 6.83 1.62
CA GLY A 149 27.45 6.79 2.76
C GLY A 149 26.79 6.33 4.05
N VAL A 150 25.56 5.82 3.98
CA VAL A 150 24.93 5.14 5.12
C VAL A 150 25.70 3.86 5.37
N ARG A 151 26.36 3.80 6.53
CA ARG A 151 27.15 2.65 6.96
C ARG A 151 26.59 2.12 8.26
N SER A 152 26.88 0.84 8.51
CA SER A 152 26.70 0.26 9.83
C SER A 152 27.44 1.09 10.87
N SER A 153 26.77 1.38 12.00
CA SER A 153 27.40 2.00 13.17
C SER A 153 28.42 1.07 13.84
N ASP A 154 28.33 -0.24 13.61
CA ASP A 154 29.30 -1.22 14.07
C ASP A 154 30.47 -1.33 13.07
N PRO A 155 31.70 -0.92 13.44
CA PRO A 155 32.87 -0.95 12.57
C PRO A 155 33.34 -2.37 12.19
N HIS A 156 32.92 -3.40 12.93
CA HIS A 156 33.22 -4.80 12.64
C HIS A 156 32.18 -5.44 11.71
N ARG A 157 31.00 -4.84 11.56
CA ARG A 157 29.97 -5.30 10.63
C ARG A 157 30.01 -4.48 9.34
N ARG A 158 30.48 -5.13 8.27
CA ARG A 158 30.43 -4.55 6.91
C ARG A 158 29.02 -4.42 6.34
N ARG A 159 28.00 -5.03 6.96
CA ARG A 159 26.60 -5.02 6.51
C ARG A 159 25.68 -4.60 7.65
N ILE A 160 24.79 -3.66 7.36
CA ILE A 160 23.69 -3.28 8.24
C ILE A 160 22.75 -4.48 8.34
N ASN A 161 22.40 -4.89 9.57
CA ASN A 161 21.37 -5.90 9.78
C ASN A 161 20.01 -5.21 9.65
N TRP A 162 19.34 -5.43 8.54
CA TRP A 162 18.04 -4.83 8.27
C TRP A 162 16.95 -5.62 9.01
N PRO A 163 15.95 -4.94 9.58
CA PRO A 163 14.85 -5.63 10.24
C PRO A 163 14.05 -6.46 9.23
N THR A 164 13.65 -7.65 9.65
CA THR A 164 12.82 -8.56 8.86
C THR A 164 11.41 -8.69 9.44
N THR A 165 10.45 -9.07 8.61
CA THR A 165 9.02 -9.19 8.96
C THR A 165 8.43 -10.46 8.35
N PRO A 166 7.47 -11.14 9.01
CA PRO A 166 6.89 -12.38 8.51
C PRO A 166 5.97 -12.10 7.32
N VAL A 167 6.45 -12.29 6.08
CA VAL A 167 5.65 -12.11 4.86
C VAL A 167 5.67 -13.40 4.05
N CYS A 168 4.52 -13.86 3.56
CA CYS A 168 4.50 -15.06 2.73
C CYS A 168 5.11 -14.82 1.35
N GLN A 169 5.70 -15.87 0.79
CA GLN A 169 6.32 -15.82 -0.54
C GLN A 169 5.35 -15.33 -1.63
N HIS A 170 4.06 -15.67 -1.52
CA HIS A 170 3.07 -15.22 -2.50
C HIS A 170 2.93 -13.70 -2.51
N CYS A 171 2.68 -13.07 -1.36
CA CYS A 171 2.57 -11.61 -1.28
C CYS A 171 3.87 -10.93 -1.71
N ASN A 172 5.01 -11.42 -1.20
CA ASN A 172 6.30 -10.83 -1.49
C ASN A 172 6.63 -10.87 -3.00
N ASN A 173 6.56 -12.05 -3.60
CA ASN A 173 6.99 -12.26 -4.99
C ASN A 173 5.99 -11.75 -6.03
N THR A 174 4.76 -11.42 -5.65
CA THR A 174 3.74 -10.93 -6.58
C THR A 174 3.61 -9.42 -6.52
N TRP A 175 2.71 -8.91 -5.68
CA TRP A 175 2.32 -7.52 -5.70
C TRP A 175 3.29 -6.61 -4.97
N MET A 176 3.94 -7.09 -3.90
CA MET A 176 4.89 -6.27 -3.13
C MET A 176 6.12 -5.98 -3.98
N SER A 177 6.75 -7.00 -4.55
CA SER A 177 7.88 -6.84 -5.46
C SER A 177 7.53 -5.97 -6.66
N THR A 178 6.32 -6.13 -7.22
CA THR A 178 5.86 -5.30 -8.35
C THR A 178 5.70 -3.85 -7.92
N LEU A 179 5.05 -3.59 -6.79
CA LEU A 179 4.88 -2.25 -6.23
C LEU A 179 6.22 -1.58 -5.91
N GLU A 180 7.15 -2.31 -5.32
CA GLU A 180 8.48 -1.79 -4.97
C GLU A 180 9.29 -1.41 -6.20
N ASN A 181 9.22 -2.20 -7.27
CA ASN A 181 9.86 -1.86 -8.54
C ASN A 181 9.21 -0.62 -9.17
N ASP A 182 7.87 -0.55 -9.17
CA ASP A 182 7.14 0.61 -9.71
C ASP A 182 7.46 1.89 -8.90
N VAL A 183 7.62 1.79 -7.58
CA VAL A 183 7.92 2.92 -6.69
C VAL A 183 9.39 3.32 -6.74
N LYS A 184 10.31 2.39 -6.97
CA LYS A 184 11.74 2.70 -7.12
C LYS A 184 11.97 3.79 -8.17
N ASP A 185 11.31 3.67 -9.33
CA ASP A 185 11.43 4.62 -10.44
C ASP A 185 10.85 6.01 -10.12
N ILE A 186 10.02 6.09 -9.07
CA ILE A 186 9.46 7.34 -8.56
C ILE A 186 10.36 7.92 -7.45
N LEU A 187 10.69 7.10 -6.46
CA LEU A 187 11.28 7.52 -5.20
C LEU A 187 12.77 7.83 -5.33
N VAL A 188 13.52 7.08 -6.13
CA VAL A 188 14.96 7.33 -6.33
C VAL A 188 15.21 8.73 -6.93
N PRO A 189 14.52 9.17 -8.00
CA PRO A 189 14.68 10.55 -8.48
C PRO A 189 14.27 11.62 -7.46
N MET A 190 13.31 11.35 -6.58
CA MET A 190 12.90 12.30 -5.53
C MET A 190 14.02 12.61 -4.53
N PHE A 191 15.01 11.72 -4.38
CA PHE A 191 16.16 11.97 -3.50
C PHE A 191 17.09 13.08 -4.01
N PHE A 192 17.02 13.42 -5.31
CA PHE A 192 18.00 14.32 -5.94
C PHE A 192 17.38 15.47 -6.72
N HIS A 193 16.15 15.30 -7.20
CA HIS A 193 15.58 16.21 -8.18
C HIS A 193 14.24 16.79 -7.74
N VAL A 194 14.03 18.03 -8.14
CA VAL A 194 12.71 18.66 -8.14
C VAL A 194 11.88 17.96 -9.21
N ARG A 195 10.63 17.62 -8.90
CA ARG A 195 9.70 17.02 -9.87
C ARG A 195 8.26 17.27 -9.47
N SER A 196 7.37 17.18 -10.43
CA SER A 196 5.94 17.14 -10.15
C SER A 196 5.47 15.68 -10.05
N LEU A 197 4.50 15.43 -9.16
CA LEU A 197 3.90 14.13 -8.90
C LEU A 197 2.41 14.21 -9.27
N ASP A 198 2.00 13.46 -10.29
CA ASP A 198 0.59 13.32 -10.65
C ASP A 198 -0.16 12.41 -9.67
N GLU A 199 -1.49 12.39 -9.76
CA GLU A 199 -2.36 11.58 -8.89
C GLU A 199 -1.98 10.09 -8.86
N HIS A 200 -1.62 9.52 -10.03
CA HIS A 200 -1.23 8.12 -10.12
C HIS A 200 0.08 7.87 -9.35
N THR A 201 1.08 8.73 -9.53
CA THR A 201 2.36 8.68 -8.82
C THR A 201 2.17 8.85 -7.31
N GLN A 202 1.32 9.79 -6.90
CA GLN A 202 0.92 10.00 -5.51
C GLN A 202 0.29 8.73 -4.92
N GLY A 203 -0.68 8.11 -5.61
CA GLY A 203 -1.32 6.88 -5.17
C GLY A 203 -0.36 5.70 -5.03
N ARG A 204 0.62 5.57 -5.94
CA ARG A 204 1.66 4.53 -5.85
C ARG A 204 2.59 4.72 -4.66
N LEU A 205 3.07 5.95 -4.43
CA LEU A 205 3.85 6.29 -3.25
C LEU A 205 3.06 6.04 -1.96
N ALA A 206 1.78 6.41 -1.94
CA ALA A 206 0.92 6.24 -0.78
C ALA A 206 0.69 4.75 -0.47
N LEU A 207 0.43 3.92 -1.48
CA LEU A 207 0.30 2.48 -1.31
C LEU A 207 1.58 1.85 -0.76
N TRP A 208 2.74 2.26 -1.28
CA TRP A 208 4.02 1.77 -0.78
C TRP A 208 4.29 2.22 0.65
N ALA A 209 4.00 3.48 0.99
CA ALA A 209 4.15 3.98 2.35
C ALA A 209 3.21 3.25 3.33
N ALA A 210 1.96 3.02 2.93
CA ALA A 210 1.01 2.24 3.73
C ALA A 210 1.48 0.79 3.94
N LYS A 211 2.03 0.14 2.90
CA LYS A 211 2.69 -1.16 3.02
C LYS A 211 3.80 -1.11 4.08
N MET A 212 4.70 -0.13 3.99
CA MET A 212 5.80 0.02 4.95
C MET A 212 5.30 0.21 6.38
N ALA A 213 4.28 1.05 6.59
CA ALA A 213 3.67 1.27 7.90
C ALA A 213 3.13 -0.02 8.53
N ILE A 214 2.47 -0.88 7.73
CA ILE A 214 2.00 -2.19 8.19
C ILE A 214 3.18 -3.12 8.52
N LEU A 215 4.27 -3.09 7.74
CA LEU A 215 5.45 -3.89 8.05
C LEU A 215 6.14 -3.43 9.34
N PHE A 216 6.22 -2.12 9.58
CA PHE A 216 6.77 -1.58 10.84
C PHE A 216 5.89 -1.92 12.04
N ASP A 217 4.57 -1.92 11.88
CA ASP A 217 3.66 -2.40 12.93
C ASP A 217 3.87 -3.88 13.24
N ALA A 218 3.96 -4.72 12.21
CA ALA A 218 4.09 -6.18 12.35
C ALA A 218 5.32 -6.63 13.15
N ILE A 219 6.40 -5.83 13.18
CA ILE A 219 7.61 -6.12 13.97
C ILE A 219 7.65 -5.38 15.32
N GLY A 220 6.74 -4.43 15.53
CA GLY A 220 6.71 -3.55 16.69
C GLY A 220 5.49 -3.82 17.55
N SER A 221 4.47 -2.97 17.39
CA SER A 221 3.26 -3.00 18.21
C SER A 221 2.28 -4.11 17.83
N ASN A 222 2.26 -4.51 16.56
CA ASN A 222 1.30 -5.45 15.98
C ASN A 222 -0.14 -5.13 16.39
N ILE A 223 -0.56 -3.87 16.21
CA ILE A 223 -1.90 -3.38 16.57
C ILE A 223 -2.80 -3.13 15.37
N VAL A 224 -2.25 -3.14 14.14
CA VAL A 224 -3.04 -2.93 12.93
C VAL A 224 -4.02 -4.09 12.73
N PRO A 225 -5.34 -3.83 12.57
CA PRO A 225 -6.32 -4.88 12.40
C PRO A 225 -6.13 -5.72 11.15
N HIS A 226 -6.62 -6.96 11.19
CA HIS A 226 -6.55 -7.98 10.12
C HIS A 226 -6.93 -7.38 8.76
N GLY A 227 -8.00 -6.59 8.74
CA GLY A 227 -8.53 -6.08 7.49
C GLY A 227 -7.64 -5.09 6.75
N ALA A 228 -6.76 -4.35 7.43
CA ALA A 228 -6.03 -3.26 6.82
C ALA A 228 -5.00 -3.75 5.78
N GLY A 229 -4.18 -4.75 6.13
CA GLY A 229 -3.20 -5.32 5.22
C GLY A 229 -3.86 -6.08 4.06
N GLN A 230 -4.93 -6.81 4.34
CA GLN A 230 -5.72 -7.49 3.31
C GLN A 230 -6.36 -6.48 2.35
N GLY A 231 -6.82 -5.33 2.86
CA GLY A 231 -7.35 -4.25 2.04
C GLY A 231 -6.31 -3.70 1.05
N LEU A 232 -5.07 -3.45 1.50
CA LEU A 232 -4.00 -3.05 0.57
C LEU A 232 -3.74 -4.10 -0.50
N GLU A 233 -3.80 -5.38 -0.11
CA GLU A 233 -3.57 -6.50 -1.00
C GLU A 233 -4.71 -6.65 -2.04
N ILE A 234 -5.96 -6.45 -1.65
CA ILE A 234 -7.11 -6.59 -2.55
C ILE A 234 -7.29 -5.34 -3.42
N PHE A 235 -7.23 -4.15 -2.83
CA PHE A 235 -7.59 -2.90 -3.50
C PHE A 235 -6.44 -2.26 -4.25
N ARG A 236 -5.18 -2.63 -3.95
CA ARG A 236 -3.98 -1.98 -4.54
C ARG A 236 -4.02 -0.45 -4.40
N GLN A 237 -4.54 0.02 -3.27
CA GLN A 237 -4.55 1.42 -2.85
C GLN A 237 -4.78 1.47 -1.33
N PRO A 238 -4.36 2.54 -0.63
CA PRO A 238 -4.73 2.71 0.77
C PRO A 238 -6.25 2.82 0.94
N HIS A 239 -6.77 2.40 2.09
CA HIS A 239 -8.20 2.53 2.39
C HIS A 239 -8.62 4.01 2.36
N HIS A 240 -9.89 4.32 2.06
CA HIS A 240 -10.37 5.71 1.99
C HIS A 240 -10.29 6.44 3.34
N GLY A 241 -10.29 5.70 4.45
CA GLY A 241 -10.01 6.23 5.78
C GLY A 241 -8.53 6.51 6.05
N MET A 242 -7.59 5.80 5.39
CA MET A 242 -6.16 6.04 5.58
C MET A 242 -5.78 7.45 5.10
N ARG A 243 -4.73 7.99 5.69
CA ARG A 243 -4.11 9.24 5.24
C ARG A 243 -2.62 9.04 5.08
N VAL A 244 -2.08 9.57 3.99
CA VAL A 244 -0.64 9.54 3.74
C VAL A 244 -0.16 10.92 3.35
N TRP A 245 0.89 11.37 4.01
CA TRP A 245 1.60 12.60 3.70
C TRP A 245 3.05 12.30 3.36
N ILE A 246 3.64 13.17 2.55
CA ILE A 246 5.08 13.22 2.32
C ILE A 246 5.64 14.55 2.78
N ALA A 247 6.91 14.56 3.17
CA ALA A 247 7.64 15.74 3.58
C ALA A 247 9.10 15.63 3.16
N ALA A 248 9.75 16.76 2.88
CA ALA A 248 11.18 16.77 2.62
C ALA A 248 11.93 16.47 3.93
N TYR A 249 13.00 15.69 3.86
CA TYR A 249 13.82 15.33 5.01
C TYR A 249 15.30 15.51 4.70
N HIS A 250 16.08 15.98 5.67
CA HIS A 250 17.51 16.15 5.57
C HIS A 250 18.16 16.05 6.95
N ASP A 251 18.90 14.97 7.15
CA ASP A 251 19.69 14.75 8.36
C ASP A 251 20.91 13.87 8.03
N VAL A 252 21.82 13.72 8.99
CA VAL A 252 22.89 12.73 9.00
C VAL A 252 22.33 11.31 9.01
N ASN A 253 21.22 11.07 9.73
CA ASN A 253 20.55 9.78 9.70
C ASN A 253 19.39 9.77 8.68
N PRO A 254 19.53 9.10 7.52
CA PRO A 254 18.50 9.08 6.48
C PRO A 254 17.31 8.17 6.79
N LEU A 255 17.39 7.36 7.86
CA LEU A 255 16.35 6.45 8.30
C LEU A 255 15.92 6.76 9.73
N THR A 256 14.70 7.26 9.87
CA THR A 256 13.99 7.28 11.14
C THR A 256 12.68 6.54 10.99
N VAL A 257 12.19 5.98 12.09
CA VAL A 257 10.85 5.42 12.19
C VAL A 257 10.31 5.71 13.58
N VAL A 258 9.09 6.23 13.62
CA VAL A 258 8.35 6.55 14.84
C VAL A 258 6.93 6.01 14.64
N SER A 259 6.59 4.98 15.41
CA SER A 259 5.25 4.38 15.42
C SER A 259 4.51 4.83 16.68
N ARG A 260 3.31 5.37 16.51
CA ARG A 260 2.48 5.91 17.59
C ARG A 260 1.05 5.37 17.50
N PRO A 261 0.60 4.60 18.49
CA PRO A 261 -0.83 4.33 18.65
C PRO A 261 -1.59 5.63 18.94
N ILE A 262 -2.78 5.76 18.37
CA ILE A 262 -3.72 6.87 18.57
C ILE A 262 -4.83 6.36 19.48
N TYR A 263 -5.16 7.11 20.55
CA TYR A 263 -6.06 6.65 21.61
C TYR A 263 -7.43 7.33 21.55
N MET A 264 -8.46 6.63 22.05
CA MET A 264 -9.79 7.21 22.24
C MET A 264 -9.78 8.29 23.34
N PRO A 265 -10.45 9.44 23.15
CA PRO A 265 -10.58 10.45 24.19
C PRO A 265 -11.31 9.89 25.42
N GLY A 266 -10.82 10.23 26.61
CA GLY A 266 -11.46 9.90 27.89
C GLY A 266 -11.37 8.43 28.32
N ASN A 267 -10.61 7.61 27.61
CA ASN A 267 -10.30 6.25 28.05
C ASN A 267 -8.93 6.21 28.73
N ASP A 268 -8.91 6.22 30.06
CA ASP A 268 -7.69 6.02 30.86
C ASP A 268 -7.19 4.57 30.78
N SER A 269 -8.00 3.64 30.27
CA SER A 269 -7.56 2.27 30.01
C SER A 269 -6.81 2.19 28.67
N SER A 270 -5.66 1.54 28.68
CA SER A 270 -4.71 1.36 27.57
C SER A 270 -5.26 0.68 26.32
N ASP A 271 -6.52 0.24 26.35
CA ASP A 271 -7.01 -0.81 25.45
C ASP A 271 -7.84 -0.27 24.28
N GLY A 272 -8.10 1.04 24.24
CA GLY A 272 -8.89 1.68 23.19
C GLY A 272 -8.07 2.45 22.17
N PHE A 273 -7.66 1.80 21.08
CA PHE A 273 -6.96 2.46 19.96
C PHE A 273 -7.94 2.96 18.88
N LEU A 274 -7.79 4.21 18.45
CA LEU A 274 -8.46 4.79 17.27
C LEU A 274 -7.69 4.52 15.97
N GLY A 275 -6.39 4.23 16.06
CA GLY A 275 -5.56 3.98 14.90
C GLY A 275 -4.07 3.88 15.23
N LEU A 276 -3.28 3.81 14.18
CA LEU A 276 -1.82 3.86 14.23
C LEU A 276 -1.31 4.97 13.30
N CYS A 277 -0.40 5.81 13.82
CA CYS A 277 0.37 6.76 13.02
C CYS A 277 1.82 6.28 12.93
N VAL A 278 2.33 6.03 11.72
CA VAL A 278 3.73 5.70 11.47
C VAL A 278 4.38 6.82 10.68
N THR A 279 5.40 7.45 11.25
CA THR A 279 6.22 8.47 10.58
C THR A 279 7.61 7.91 10.37
N PHE A 280 8.09 7.91 9.13
CA PHE A 280 9.41 7.36 8.82
C PHE A 280 10.09 8.13 7.70
N SER A 281 11.42 8.12 7.66
CA SER A 281 12.20 8.72 6.59
C SER A 281 12.93 7.68 5.78
N VAL A 282 13.14 8.01 4.51
CA VAL A 282 13.99 7.29 3.58
C VAL A 282 14.80 8.30 2.78
N VAL A 283 16.09 8.39 3.09
CA VAL A 283 17.04 9.30 2.43
C VAL A 283 16.63 10.76 2.59
N LYS A 284 15.93 11.36 1.61
CA LYS A 284 15.46 12.76 1.68
C LYS A 284 13.93 12.90 1.71
N VAL A 285 13.22 11.80 1.88
CA VAL A 285 11.76 11.77 1.84
C VAL A 285 11.27 11.20 3.17
N ALA A 286 10.47 11.98 3.89
CA ALA A 286 9.70 11.50 5.02
C ALA A 286 8.27 11.18 4.60
N PHE A 287 7.70 10.15 5.20
CA PHE A 287 6.33 9.73 5.06
C PHE A 287 5.67 9.76 6.43
N GLN A 288 4.41 10.14 6.46
CA GLN A 288 3.53 9.88 7.60
C GLN A 288 2.30 9.14 7.11
N VAL A 289 1.98 8.03 7.76
CA VAL A 289 0.84 7.18 7.43
C VAL A 289 -0.04 7.06 8.67
N LEU A 290 -1.29 7.49 8.53
CA LEU A 290 -2.33 7.27 9.53
C LEU A 290 -3.26 6.14 9.06
N ILE A 291 -3.35 5.09 9.88
CA ILE A 291 -4.24 3.95 9.68
C ILE A 291 -5.33 4.03 10.76
N PRO A 292 -6.52 4.57 10.46
CA PRO A 292 -7.61 4.57 11.42
C PRO A 292 -8.20 3.16 11.54
N PHE A 293 -8.57 2.79 12.76
CA PHE A 293 -9.28 1.54 13.07
C PHE A 293 -10.78 1.75 13.19
N HIS A 294 -11.19 2.97 13.54
CA HIS A 294 -12.59 3.36 13.68
C HIS A 294 -12.85 4.67 12.94
N GLU A 295 -14.12 4.93 12.63
CA GLU A 295 -14.55 6.22 12.13
C GLU A 295 -14.39 7.27 13.26
N GLY A 296 -13.73 8.38 12.94
CA GLY A 296 -13.46 9.46 13.88
C GLY A 296 -12.76 10.62 13.17
N ASP A 297 -12.88 11.82 13.72
CA ASP A 297 -12.21 13.00 13.18
C ASP A 297 -10.74 13.03 13.65
N LEU A 298 -9.89 12.30 12.94
CA LEU A 298 -8.44 12.32 13.12
C LEU A 298 -7.82 13.34 12.15
N ALA A 299 -8.14 14.61 12.35
CA ALA A 299 -7.52 15.68 11.60
C ALA A 299 -6.07 15.91 12.09
N PRO A 300 -5.10 16.13 11.18
CA PRO A 300 -3.78 16.61 11.57
C PRO A 300 -3.92 18.01 12.18
N LEU A 301 -3.07 18.34 13.16
CA LEU A 301 -2.94 19.70 13.68
C LEU A 301 -2.49 20.66 12.56
N GLU A 302 -2.93 21.93 12.62
CA GLU A 302 -2.78 22.94 11.54
C GLU A 302 -1.32 23.34 11.22
N ASP A 303 -0.36 22.96 12.06
CA ASP A 303 0.91 23.67 12.26
C ASP A 303 2.08 23.31 11.33
N PHE A 304 1.84 22.88 10.09
CA PHE A 304 2.97 22.56 9.18
C PHE A 304 3.01 23.33 7.88
N HIS A 305 2.24 24.40 7.67
CA HIS A 305 2.42 25.43 6.61
C HIS A 305 2.98 24.94 5.24
N GLY A 306 2.54 23.79 4.75
CA GLY A 306 3.02 23.21 3.48
C GLY A 306 4.35 22.45 3.52
N SER A 307 4.92 22.17 4.70
CA SER A 307 6.10 21.33 4.94
C SER A 307 5.82 19.84 4.77
N ALA A 308 4.58 19.43 5.04
CA ALA A 308 4.08 18.08 4.84
C ALA A 308 2.79 18.13 4.00
N VAL A 309 2.78 17.41 2.89
CA VAL A 309 1.76 17.52 1.85
C VAL A 309 1.02 16.18 1.70
N PRO A 310 -0.32 16.18 1.63
CA PRO A 310 -1.09 14.94 1.49
C PRO A 310 -0.91 14.36 0.09
N ILE A 311 -0.66 13.05 0.02
CA ILE A 311 -0.67 12.25 -1.22
C ILE A 311 -1.77 11.18 -1.20
N TRP A 312 -2.44 10.99 -0.06
CA TRP A 312 -3.63 10.15 0.03
C TRP A 312 -4.65 10.62 1.09
N PRO A 313 -5.93 10.80 0.70
CA PRO A 313 -6.37 10.94 -0.68
C PRO A 313 -5.64 12.14 -1.34
N PRO A 314 -5.36 12.10 -2.65
CA PRO A 314 -4.70 13.22 -3.32
C PRO A 314 -5.62 14.45 -3.26
N VAL A 315 -5.12 15.54 -2.67
CA VAL A 315 -5.86 16.82 -2.59
C VAL A 315 -5.50 17.71 -3.79
N ASN A 316 -4.25 17.62 -4.27
CA ASN A 316 -3.76 18.34 -5.43
C ASN A 316 -3.46 17.34 -6.55
N PRO A 317 -4.02 17.50 -7.76
CA PRO A 317 -3.80 16.56 -8.86
C PRO A 317 -2.33 16.51 -9.31
N ILE A 318 -1.62 17.63 -9.12
CA ILE A 318 -0.19 17.76 -9.39
C ILE A 318 0.44 18.37 -8.13
N LEU A 319 1.43 17.66 -7.60
CA LEU A 319 2.18 18.08 -6.42
C LEU A 319 3.64 18.34 -6.78
N ASP A 320 4.14 19.54 -6.47
CA ASP A 320 5.56 19.85 -6.64
C ASP A 320 6.40 19.30 -5.47
N TRP A 321 7.42 18.52 -5.83
CA TRP A 321 8.40 17.96 -4.91
C TRP A 321 9.77 18.65 -5.12
N PRO A 322 10.51 18.97 -4.04
CA PRO A 322 10.11 18.87 -2.64
C PRO A 322 9.21 20.03 -2.17
N PRO A 323 8.47 19.83 -1.06
CA PRO A 323 7.87 20.91 -0.28
C PRO A 323 8.86 22.04 0.06
N ARG A 324 8.33 23.21 0.42
CA ARG A 324 9.15 24.42 0.67
C ARG A 324 10.07 24.27 1.88
N TYR A 325 9.68 23.49 2.86
CA TYR A 325 10.39 23.28 4.10
C TYR A 325 10.76 21.81 4.25
N ARG A 326 11.84 21.54 4.99
CA ARG A 326 12.32 20.19 5.27
C ARG A 326 12.42 19.94 6.77
N PHE A 327 12.25 18.67 7.12
CA PHE A 327 12.48 18.15 8.46
C PHE A 327 13.90 17.57 8.58
N ASP A 328 14.36 17.42 9.81
CA ASP A 328 15.60 16.80 10.28
C ASP A 328 15.23 15.81 11.42
N ALA A 329 16.22 15.21 12.09
CA ALA A 329 15.99 14.22 13.13
C ALA A 329 15.23 14.76 14.36
N THR A 330 15.34 16.06 14.64
CA THR A 330 14.62 16.70 15.76
C THR A 330 13.20 17.01 15.36
N SER A 331 13.03 17.76 14.27
CA SER A 331 11.74 18.25 13.78
C SER A 331 10.80 17.15 13.29
N ILE A 332 11.33 16.01 12.81
CA ILE A 332 10.49 14.87 12.41
C ILE A 332 9.70 14.26 13.58
N GLN A 333 10.14 14.47 14.82
CA GLN A 333 9.38 14.08 16.01
C GLN A 333 8.10 14.91 16.15
N ALA A 334 8.14 16.20 15.80
CA ALA A 334 6.95 17.04 15.76
C ALA A 334 6.00 16.60 14.64
N LEU A 335 6.53 16.23 13.48
CA LEU A 335 5.73 15.61 12.43
C LEU A 335 5.02 14.37 12.98
N ALA A 336 5.75 13.46 13.65
CA ALA A 336 5.18 12.25 14.24
C ALA A 336 4.12 12.53 15.32
N ALA A 337 4.23 13.66 16.02
CA ALA A 337 3.32 14.06 17.09
C ALA A 337 2.08 14.84 16.63
N ARG A 338 1.98 15.20 15.35
CA ARG A 338 0.93 16.12 14.90
C ARG A 338 -0.47 15.53 14.75
N ILE A 339 -0.62 14.22 14.85
CA ILE A 339 -1.94 13.62 14.85
C ILE A 339 -2.45 13.70 16.28
N ASN A 340 -3.54 14.44 16.48
CA ASN A 340 -4.15 14.56 17.79
C ASN A 340 -4.59 13.17 18.27
N ASP A 341 -4.02 12.73 19.38
CA ASP A 341 -4.34 11.45 20.03
C ASP A 341 -5.11 11.64 21.35
N ASN A 342 -5.67 12.83 21.56
CA ASN A 342 -6.45 13.25 22.73
C ASN A 342 -5.68 13.18 24.07
N ARG A 343 -4.36 13.04 24.03
CA ARG A 343 -3.47 13.20 25.19
C ARG A 343 -2.92 14.63 25.22
N GLU A 344 -2.22 15.00 26.29
CA GLU A 344 -1.67 16.35 26.45
C GLU A 344 -0.92 16.81 25.19
N ASN A 345 -1.25 18.02 24.73
CA ASN A 345 -0.62 18.62 23.56
C ASN A 345 0.89 18.73 23.79
N LEU A 346 1.66 17.92 23.06
CA LEU A 346 3.10 18.06 22.99
C LEU A 346 3.41 19.31 22.16
N THR A 347 3.76 20.40 22.83
CA THR A 347 4.31 21.58 22.14
C THR A 347 5.79 21.32 21.87
N ILE A 348 6.14 21.15 20.60
CA ILE A 348 7.52 21.01 20.17
C ILE A 348 7.83 22.24 19.33
N GLU A 349 8.76 23.09 19.78
CA GLU A 349 9.29 24.15 18.93
C GLU A 349 10.15 23.53 17.85
N VAL A 350 9.86 23.89 16.60
CA VAL A 350 10.53 23.35 15.43
C VAL A 350 11.09 24.49 14.60
N ASP A 351 12.39 24.47 14.34
CA ASP A 351 12.97 25.26 13.27
C ASP A 351 12.93 24.44 11.97
N LEU A 352 12.32 25.03 10.94
CA LEU A 352 12.19 24.39 9.64
C LEU A 352 13.06 25.11 8.61
N ASP A 353 14.08 24.42 8.14
CA ASP A 353 14.93 24.92 7.07
C ASP A 353 14.13 25.06 5.76
N ALA A 354 14.31 26.19 5.07
CA ALA A 354 13.86 26.32 3.70
C ALA A 354 14.60 25.33 2.80
N ALA A 355 13.86 24.49 2.09
CA ALA A 355 14.41 23.62 1.05
C ALA A 355 14.92 24.50 -0.09
N GLN A 356 16.25 24.56 -0.29
CA GLN A 356 16.83 25.20 -1.46
C GLN A 356 16.32 24.48 -2.72
N ARG A 357 15.38 25.11 -3.44
CA ARG A 357 15.03 24.71 -4.80
C ARG A 357 16.20 25.09 -5.70
N VAL A 358 17.16 24.19 -5.86
CA VAL A 358 18.16 24.35 -6.91
C VAL A 358 17.41 24.26 -8.23
N ARG A 359 17.01 25.41 -8.79
CA ARG A 359 16.60 25.49 -10.18
C ARG A 359 17.84 25.08 -10.98
N GLN A 360 17.82 23.90 -11.58
CA GLN A 360 18.79 23.60 -12.62
C GLN A 360 18.61 24.68 -13.69
N ALA A 361 19.69 25.42 -13.96
CA ALA A 361 19.70 26.36 -15.07
C ALA A 361 19.30 25.60 -16.34
N PRO A 362 18.50 26.20 -17.24
CA PRO A 362 18.20 25.57 -18.53
C PRO A 362 19.53 25.19 -19.21
N PRO A 363 19.58 24.05 -19.93
CA PRO A 363 20.78 23.68 -20.66
C PRO A 363 21.16 24.86 -21.55
N GLU A 364 22.38 25.37 -21.37
CA GLU A 364 22.92 26.44 -22.22
C GLU A 364 22.68 26.04 -23.67
N SER A 365 21.84 26.82 -24.35
CA SER A 365 21.63 26.69 -25.77
C SER A 365 22.98 26.85 -26.44
N GLY A 366 23.58 25.73 -26.85
CA GLY A 366 24.86 25.71 -27.54
C GLY A 366 24.78 26.65 -28.73
N SER A 367 25.48 27.78 -28.62
CA SER A 367 25.72 28.65 -29.75
C SER A 367 26.54 27.85 -30.77
N THR A 368 25.88 27.47 -31.86
CA THR A 368 26.55 27.08 -33.10
C THR A 368 27.47 28.22 -33.52
N SER A 369 28.78 28.06 -33.29
CA SER A 369 29.79 28.89 -33.93
C SER A 369 29.81 28.54 -35.41
N GLU A 370 29.13 29.37 -36.19
CA GLU A 370 29.14 29.35 -37.64
C GLU A 370 30.56 29.67 -38.14
N SER A 371 31.06 28.78 -38.99
CA SER A 371 32.35 28.86 -39.66
C SER A 371 32.46 30.11 -40.54
N GLN A 372 33.39 31.02 -40.22
CA GLN A 372 33.90 31.97 -41.21
C GLN A 372 34.87 31.24 -42.14
N ARG A 373 34.42 30.95 -43.37
CA ARG A 373 35.28 30.87 -44.55
C ARG A 373 35.44 32.28 -45.09
N THR A 374 36.68 32.73 -45.21
CA THR A 374 37.07 33.78 -46.16
C THR A 374 38.39 33.37 -46.81
N GLU A 375 38.28 33.24 -48.13
CA GLU A 375 39.24 33.44 -49.24
C GLU A 375 40.69 32.92 -49.14
#